data_AF-A0A356KX24-F1
#
_entry.id   AF-A0A356KX24-F1
#
_cell.length_a   1.000
_cell.length_b   1.000
_cell.length_c   1.000
_cell.angle_alpha   90.00
_cell.angle_beta   90.00
_cell.angle_gamma   90.00
#
_symmetry.space_group_name_H-M   'P 1'
#
loop_
_entity.id
_entity.type
_entity.pdbx_description
1 polymer ?
#
loop_
_entity_poly.entity_id
_entity_poly.type
_entity_poly.pdbx_seq_one_letter_code
_entity_poly.pdbx_strand_id
1 'polypeptide(L)'
;AAETSLVRAQATQALARVGQPLPLDDALLETLVTAFRDLREGRSVEGWAVEKPSTVMSTAEAVGVASSLGLSAAFLDADRDPASLLPGYLLGVVQKDEPKDRGRLLAYWDGTVKRRAEGGARIWKQLYELRGALEE
;
A
#
# COMPACT_ATOMS: atom_id res chain seq x y z
N ALA A 1 9.51 5.03 10.70
CA ALA A 1 9.85 4.05 11.75
C ALA A 1 8.65 3.72 12.64
N ALA A 2 8.21 4.62 13.53
CA ALA A 2 7.17 4.31 14.54
C ALA A 2 5.83 3.78 13.97
N GLU A 3 5.27 4.42 12.95
CA GLU A 3 3.99 3.95 12.36
C GLU A 3 4.13 2.60 11.64
N THR A 4 5.26 2.34 10.97
CA THR A 4 5.51 1.04 10.33
C THR A 4 5.58 -0.07 11.37
N SER A 5 6.25 0.18 12.50
CA SER A 5 6.28 -0.74 13.64
C SER A 5 4.88 -0.98 14.22
N LEU A 6 4.07 0.08 14.34
CA LEU A 6 2.67 -0.04 14.79
C LEU A 6 1.84 -0.89 13.82
N VAL A 7 1.92 -0.61 12.51
CA VAL A 7 1.21 -1.36 11.47
C VAL A 7 1.61 -2.83 11.49
N ARG A 8 2.92 -3.13 11.56
CA ARG A 8 3.44 -4.50 11.70
C ARG A 8 2.87 -5.19 12.94
N ALA A 9 2.93 -4.53 14.10
CA ALA A 9 2.48 -5.13 15.36
C ALA A 9 0.98 -5.47 15.32
N GLN A 10 0.14 -4.55 14.82
CA GLN A 10 -1.31 -4.76 14.75
C GLN A 10 -1.68 -5.82 13.71
N ALA A 11 -1.06 -5.82 12.53
CA ALA A 11 -1.29 -6.85 11.52
C ALA A 11 -0.82 -8.25 12.00
N THR A 12 0.31 -8.30 12.72
CA THR A 12 0.79 -9.54 13.35
C THR A 12 -0.21 -10.06 14.37
N GLN A 13 -0.74 -9.19 15.23
CA GLN A 13 -1.78 -9.57 16.19
C GLN A 13 -3.06 -10.04 15.47
N ALA A 14 -3.41 -9.43 14.34
CA ALA A 14 -4.56 -9.85 13.56
C ALA A 14 -4.43 -11.26 13.00
N LEU A 15 -3.27 -11.60 12.43
CA LEU A 15 -3.02 -12.94 11.91
C LEU A 15 -2.82 -14.00 13.00
N ALA A 16 -2.23 -13.62 14.13
CA ALA A 16 -2.08 -14.51 15.28
C ALA A 16 -3.44 -15.02 15.81
N ARG A 17 -4.51 -14.21 15.73
CA ARG A 17 -5.87 -14.62 16.12
C ARG A 17 -6.44 -15.74 15.25
N VAL A 18 -5.93 -15.91 14.03
CA VAL A 18 -6.32 -17.00 13.11
C VAL A 18 -5.24 -18.06 12.96
N GLY A 19 -4.27 -18.08 13.88
CA GLY A 19 -3.22 -19.10 13.92
C GLY A 19 -2.15 -18.97 12.84
N GLN A 20 -1.99 -17.79 12.23
CA GLN A 20 -1.00 -17.55 11.17
C GLN A 20 0.04 -16.51 11.60
N PRO A 21 1.32 -16.64 11.19
CA PRO A 21 2.28 -15.55 11.28
C PRO A 21 1.98 -14.47 10.23
N LEU A 22 2.55 -13.27 10.35
CA LEU A 22 2.47 -12.26 9.29
C LEU A 22 3.50 -12.56 8.18
N PRO A 23 3.09 -12.97 6.97
CA PRO A 23 4.00 -13.36 5.90
C PRO A 23 4.42 -12.16 5.04
N LEU A 24 4.62 -10.98 5.65
CA LEU A 24 4.99 -9.75 4.94
C LEU A 24 6.38 -9.28 5.40
N ASP A 25 7.26 -9.04 4.43
CA ASP A 25 8.60 -8.53 4.69
C ASP A 25 8.61 -7.04 5.10
N ASP A 26 9.77 -6.53 5.50
CA ASP A 26 9.95 -5.11 5.86
C ASP A 26 9.72 -4.18 4.68
N ALA A 27 10.20 -4.54 3.48
CA ALA A 27 10.13 -3.70 2.30
C ALA A 27 8.68 -3.40 1.88
N LEU A 28 7.81 -4.40 1.89
CA LEU A 28 6.40 -4.25 1.54
C LEU A 28 5.65 -3.43 2.58
N LEU A 29 5.89 -3.66 3.88
CA LEU A 29 5.25 -2.89 4.95
C LEU A 29 5.70 -1.42 4.96
N GLU A 30 6.99 -1.16 4.72
CA GLU A 30 7.50 0.20 4.56
C GLU A 30 6.90 0.89 3.34
N THR A 31 6.76 0.18 2.23
CA THR A 31 6.18 0.69 0.98
C THR A 31 4.71 1.05 1.16
N LEU A 32 3.92 0.17 1.79
CA LEU A 32 2.54 0.42 2.16
C LEU A 32 2.42 1.68 3.03
N VAL A 33 3.18 1.77 4.11
CA VAL A 33 3.11 2.92 5.04
C VAL A 33 3.59 4.20 4.36
N THR A 34 4.60 4.13 3.49
CA THR A 34 5.09 5.27 2.71
C THR A 34 4.00 5.78 1.77
N ALA A 35 3.31 4.90 1.04
CA ALA A 35 2.21 5.30 0.16
C ALA A 35 1.07 5.97 0.93
N PHE A 36 0.69 5.42 2.10
CA PHE A 36 -0.30 6.04 2.97
C PHE A 36 0.09 7.45 3.42
N ARG A 37 1.36 7.66 3.81
CA ARG A 37 1.86 8.98 4.19
C ARG A 37 1.84 9.95 3.03
N ASP A 38 2.37 9.55 1.88
CA ASP A 38 2.44 10.42 0.72
C ASP A 38 1.05 10.94 0.31
N LEU A 39 0.08 10.04 0.26
CA LEU A 39 -1.32 10.34 -0.07
C LEU A 39 -2.00 11.17 1.02
N ARG A 40 -1.72 10.91 2.30
CA ARG A 40 -2.26 11.68 3.44
C ARG A 40 -1.74 13.12 3.46
N GLU A 41 -0.45 13.31 3.24
CA GLU A 41 0.21 14.61 3.34
C GLU A 41 0.11 15.43 2.05
N GLY A 42 -0.23 14.82 0.91
CA GLY A 42 -0.17 15.48 -0.41
C GLY A 42 1.27 15.83 -0.82
N ARG A 43 2.25 15.16 -0.22
CA ARG A 43 3.67 15.34 -0.48
C ARG A 43 4.41 14.05 -0.18
N SER A 44 5.27 13.62 -1.10
CA SER A 44 6.09 12.42 -0.90
C SER A 44 7.17 12.63 0.16
N VAL A 45 7.72 11.56 0.73
CA VAL A 45 8.88 11.65 1.65
C VAL A 45 10.11 12.33 1.03
N GLU A 46 10.24 12.29 -0.31
CA GLU A 46 11.27 12.98 -1.10
C GLU A 46 10.92 14.45 -1.38
N GLY A 47 9.74 14.92 -0.98
CA GLY A 47 9.28 16.29 -1.11
C GLY A 47 8.51 16.62 -2.38
N TRP A 48 8.20 15.64 -3.23
CA TRP A 48 7.42 15.86 -4.45
C TRP A 48 5.95 16.10 -4.15
N ALA A 49 5.28 16.93 -4.94
CA ALA A 49 3.84 17.14 -4.81
C ALA A 49 3.07 15.85 -5.14
N VAL A 50 2.07 15.54 -4.33
CA VAL A 50 1.16 14.40 -4.52
C VAL A 50 -0.28 14.93 -4.50
N GLU A 51 -1.09 14.50 -5.45
CA GLU A 51 -2.52 14.81 -5.44
C GLU A 51 -3.19 14.08 -4.28
N LYS A 52 -3.64 14.85 -3.29
CA LYS A 52 -4.23 14.31 -2.06
C LYS A 52 -5.66 13.78 -2.31
N PRO A 53 -5.94 12.49 -2.05
CA PRO A 53 -7.31 11.98 -1.99
C PRO A 53 -8.16 12.79 -1.01
N SER A 54 -9.45 12.96 -1.32
CA SER A 54 -10.43 13.54 -0.39
C SER A 54 -10.78 12.54 0.71
N THR A 55 -10.71 11.26 0.38
CA THR A 55 -10.77 10.15 1.34
C THR A 55 -9.67 10.26 2.39
N VAL A 56 -10.05 10.04 3.66
CA VAL A 56 -9.09 10.02 4.78
C VAL A 56 -8.18 8.79 4.66
N MET A 57 -6.87 9.02 4.64
CA MET A 57 -5.83 7.98 4.61
C MET A 57 -5.23 7.76 6.01
N SER A 58 -5.78 6.84 6.80
CA SER A 58 -5.44 6.64 8.21
C SER A 58 -4.47 5.48 8.45
N THR A 59 -3.80 5.50 9.62
CA THR A 59 -2.99 4.35 10.07
C THR A 59 -3.83 3.10 10.29
N ALA A 60 -5.11 3.23 10.69
CA ALA A 60 -6.01 2.10 10.87
C ALA A 60 -6.29 1.36 9.55
N GLU A 61 -6.40 2.10 8.44
CA GLU A 61 -6.54 1.50 7.12
C GLU A 61 -5.25 0.84 6.65
N ALA A 62 -4.09 1.42 6.94
CA ALA A 62 -2.81 0.76 6.67
C ALA A 62 -2.72 -0.59 7.41
N VAL A 63 -3.19 -0.66 8.67
CA VAL A 63 -3.32 -1.92 9.43
C VAL A 63 -4.28 -2.89 8.71
N GLY A 64 -5.43 -2.40 8.24
CA GLY A 64 -6.41 -3.20 7.51
C GLY A 64 -5.85 -3.81 6.22
N VAL A 65 -5.13 -3.00 5.42
CA VAL A 65 -4.46 -3.46 4.19
C VAL A 65 -3.38 -4.48 4.51
N ALA A 66 -2.49 -4.21 5.47
CA ALA A 66 -1.47 -5.16 5.90
C ALA A 66 -2.06 -6.49 6.38
N SER A 67 -3.15 -6.44 7.15
CA SER A 67 -3.86 -7.65 7.61
C SER A 67 -4.48 -8.42 6.44
N SER A 68 -5.06 -7.72 5.46
CA SER A 68 -5.71 -8.34 4.30
C SER A 68 -4.69 -8.97 3.33
N LEU A 69 -3.55 -8.31 3.13
CA LEU A 69 -2.40 -8.87 2.41
C LEU A 69 -1.90 -10.15 3.10
N GLY A 70 -1.71 -10.10 4.41
CA GLY A 70 -1.28 -11.26 5.18
C GLY A 70 -2.27 -12.42 5.10
N LEU A 71 -3.57 -12.16 5.24
CA LEU A 71 -4.60 -13.19 5.14
C LEU A 71 -4.65 -13.81 3.74
N SER A 72 -4.51 -12.99 2.70
CA SER A 72 -4.49 -13.47 1.31
C SER A 72 -3.30 -14.40 1.06
N ALA A 73 -2.12 -14.01 1.53
CA ALA A 73 -0.91 -14.82 1.45
C ALA A 73 -1.02 -16.12 2.27
N ALA A 74 -1.70 -16.09 3.41
CA ALA A 74 -1.83 -17.25 4.29
C ALA A 74 -2.88 -18.27 3.84
N PHE A 75 -3.94 -17.86 3.14
CA PHE A 75 -5.12 -18.72 2.91
C PHE A 75 -5.62 -18.82 1.46
N LEU A 76 -5.23 -17.93 0.55
CA LEU A 76 -5.80 -17.91 -0.80
C LEU A 76 -4.83 -18.50 -1.82
N ASP A 77 -3.71 -17.82 -2.06
CA ASP A 77 -2.74 -18.20 -3.08
C ASP A 77 -1.34 -18.01 -2.50
N ALA A 78 -0.81 -19.09 -1.90
CA ALA A 78 0.46 -19.04 -1.18
C ALA A 78 1.66 -18.71 -2.09
N ASP A 79 1.54 -18.95 -3.40
CA ASP A 79 2.58 -18.66 -4.39
C ASP A 79 2.44 -17.26 -5.00
N ARG A 80 1.32 -16.56 -4.75
CA ARG A 80 1.13 -15.19 -5.20
C ARG A 80 1.95 -14.23 -4.35
N ASP A 81 2.81 -13.46 -5.00
CA ASP A 81 3.53 -12.36 -4.36
C ASP A 81 2.54 -11.35 -3.74
N PRO A 82 2.56 -11.12 -2.42
CA PRO A 82 1.66 -10.17 -1.77
C PRO A 82 1.78 -8.74 -2.31
N ALA A 83 2.96 -8.33 -2.81
CA ALA A 83 3.14 -7.02 -3.42
C ALA A 83 2.26 -6.81 -4.66
N SER A 84 1.88 -7.89 -5.36
CA SER A 84 0.97 -7.84 -6.52
C SER A 84 -0.45 -7.37 -6.17
N LEU A 85 -0.86 -7.53 -4.92
CA LEU A 85 -2.21 -7.16 -4.44
C LEU A 85 -2.28 -5.72 -3.91
N LEU A 86 -1.13 -5.11 -3.60
CA LEU A 86 -1.06 -3.80 -2.97
C LEU A 86 -1.78 -2.69 -3.76
N PRO A 87 -1.66 -2.58 -5.11
CA PRO A 87 -2.37 -1.55 -5.87
C PRO A 87 -3.88 -1.64 -5.70
N GLY A 88 -4.45 -2.85 -5.76
CA GLY A 88 -5.88 -3.07 -5.59
C GLY A 88 -6.39 -2.73 -4.19
N TYR A 89 -5.63 -3.07 -3.15
CA TYR A 89 -5.97 -2.67 -1.77
C TYR A 89 -5.90 -1.16 -1.56
N LEU A 90 -4.88 -0.49 -2.09
CA LEU A 90 -4.79 0.97 -2.04
C LEU A 90 -5.93 1.63 -2.81
N LEU A 91 -6.30 1.10 -3.96
CA LEU A 91 -7.45 1.56 -4.74
C LEU A 91 -8.74 1.45 -3.93
N GLY A 92 -8.98 0.29 -3.31
CA GLY A 92 -10.14 0.07 -2.44
C GLY A 92 -10.23 1.06 -1.30
N VAL A 93 -9.11 1.37 -0.64
CA VAL A 93 -9.05 2.39 0.42
C VAL A 93 -9.32 3.78 -0.15
N VAL A 94 -8.65 4.18 -1.22
CA VAL A 94 -8.73 5.54 -1.77
C VAL A 94 -10.13 5.86 -2.30
N GLN A 95 -10.81 4.89 -2.93
CA GLN A 95 -12.11 5.11 -3.56
C GLN A 95 -13.32 4.86 -2.64
N LYS A 96 -13.10 4.44 -1.38
CA LYS A 96 -14.17 3.99 -0.49
C LYS A 96 -15.26 5.04 -0.24
N ASP A 97 -14.88 6.32 -0.17
CA ASP A 97 -15.79 7.44 0.11
C ASP A 97 -16.06 8.27 -1.16
N GLU A 98 -15.08 8.38 -2.07
CA GLU A 98 -15.16 9.15 -3.31
C GLU A 98 -14.56 8.35 -4.49
N PRO A 99 -15.39 7.79 -5.39
CA PRO A 99 -14.92 7.01 -6.54
C PRO A 99 -13.97 7.78 -7.47
N LYS A 100 -14.08 9.11 -7.54
CA LYS A 100 -13.19 9.95 -8.36
C LYS A 100 -11.76 10.00 -7.83
N ASP A 101 -11.52 9.63 -6.57
CA ASP A 101 -10.17 9.59 -5.99
C ASP A 101 -9.26 8.53 -6.62
N ARG A 102 -9.83 7.58 -7.38
CA ARG A 102 -9.09 6.71 -8.29
C ARG A 102 -8.13 7.48 -9.19
N GLY A 103 -8.56 8.62 -9.75
CA GLY A 103 -7.72 9.46 -10.60
C GLY A 103 -6.50 10.00 -9.86
N ARG A 104 -6.64 10.31 -8.57
CA ARG A 104 -5.54 10.80 -7.73
C ARG A 104 -4.54 9.70 -7.39
N LEU A 105 -5.02 8.46 -7.19
CA LEU A 105 -4.14 7.31 -7.03
C LEU A 105 -3.37 6.99 -8.31
N LEU A 106 -4.02 7.07 -9.48
CA LEU A 106 -3.35 6.95 -10.77
C LEU A 106 -2.28 8.03 -10.96
N ALA A 107 -2.58 9.29 -10.62
CA ALA A 107 -1.61 10.38 -10.67
C ALA A 107 -0.41 10.13 -9.73
N TYR A 108 -0.65 9.58 -8.53
CA TYR A 108 0.43 9.16 -7.62
C TYR A 108 1.31 8.06 -8.23
N TRP A 109 0.72 7.12 -8.98
CA TRP A 109 1.44 6.08 -9.71
C TRP A 109 2.30 6.66 -10.84
N ASP A 110 1.71 7.56 -11.63
CA ASP A 110 2.35 8.18 -12.80
C ASP A 110 3.43 9.20 -12.43
N GLY A 111 3.36 9.76 -11.22
CA GLY A 111 4.35 10.68 -10.68
C GLY A 111 5.35 10.00 -9.74
N THR A 112 4.93 9.80 -8.49
CA THR A 112 5.82 9.39 -7.39
C THR A 112 6.32 7.96 -7.54
N VAL A 113 5.43 7.00 -7.82
CA VAL A 113 5.83 5.58 -7.97
C VAL A 113 6.78 5.41 -9.14
N LYS A 114 6.46 6.03 -10.29
CA LYS A 114 7.35 6.04 -11.47
C LYS A 114 8.75 6.57 -11.15
N ARG A 115 8.86 7.72 -10.47
CA ARG A 115 10.17 8.28 -10.09
C ARG A 115 10.96 7.35 -9.16
N ARG A 116 10.29 6.70 -8.19
CA ARG A 116 10.96 5.73 -7.31
C ARG A 116 11.39 4.46 -8.05
N ALA A 117 10.61 4.02 -9.03
CA ALA A 117 10.98 2.92 -9.91
C ALA A 117 12.26 3.23 -10.71
N GLU A 118 12.35 4.44 -11.27
CA GLU A 118 13.55 4.93 -11.96
C GLU A 118 14.76 5.04 -11.01
N GLY A 119 14.52 5.36 -9.74
CA GLY A 119 15.53 5.43 -8.66
C GLY A 119 16.15 4.10 -8.24
N GLY A 120 15.72 2.97 -8.81
CA GLY A 120 16.45 1.68 -8.70
C GLY A 120 15.94 0.71 -7.64
N ALA A 121 15.06 1.12 -6.74
CA ALA A 121 14.50 0.24 -5.72
C ALA A 121 13.51 -0.77 -6.33
N ARG A 122 13.78 -2.07 -6.14
CA ARG A 122 13.05 -3.18 -6.79
C ARG A 122 11.55 -3.14 -6.57
N ILE A 123 11.10 -2.92 -5.33
CA ILE A 123 9.67 -2.94 -5.01
C ILE A 123 8.88 -1.83 -5.71
N TRP A 124 9.50 -0.66 -5.90
CA TRP A 124 8.86 0.44 -6.62
C TRP A 124 8.77 0.18 -8.13
N LYS A 125 9.78 -0.48 -8.71
CA LYS A 125 9.70 -0.95 -10.11
C LYS A 125 8.56 -1.93 -10.31
N GLN A 126 8.47 -2.92 -9.43
CA GLN A 126 7.40 -3.90 -9.45
C GLN A 126 6.01 -3.24 -9.33
N LEU A 127 5.85 -2.30 -8.39
CA LEU A 127 4.58 -1.57 -8.26
C LEU A 127 4.25 -0.75 -9.51
N TYR A 128 5.25 -0.12 -10.13
CA TYR A 128 5.04 0.63 -11.37
C TYR A 128 4.55 -0.28 -12.52
N GLU A 129 5.10 -1.49 -12.64
CA GLU A 129 4.65 -2.49 -13.62
C GLU A 129 3.20 -2.96 -13.38
N LEU A 130 2.76 -2.94 -12.11
CA LEU A 130 1.39 -3.30 -11.71
C LEU A 130 0.37 -2.16 -11.87
N ARG A 131 0.74 -1.06 -12.53
CA ARG A 131 -0.16 0.09 -12.77
C ARG A 131 -1.51 -0.31 -13.37
N GLY A 132 -1.54 -1.32 -14.26
CA GLY A 132 -2.77 -1.79 -14.92
C GLY A 132 -3.87 -2.22 -13.94
N ALA A 133 -3.49 -2.72 -12.75
CA ALA A 133 -4.45 -3.11 -11.70
C ALA A 133 -5.25 -1.92 -11.14
N LEU A 134 -4.88 -0.68 -11.46
CA LEU A 134 -5.62 0.52 -11.07
C LEU A 134 -6.65 0.96 -12.13
N GLU A 135 -6.64 0.37 -13.33
CA GLU A 135 -7.53 0.75 -14.44
C GLU A 135 -8.75 -0.17 -14.57
N GLU A 136 -8.66 -1.39 -14.05
CA GLU A 136 -9.73 -2.41 -14.03
C GLU A 136 -10.89 -2.07 -13.07
#